data_AF-A0A7T6VCR2-F1
#
_entry.id   AF-A0A7T6VCR2-F1
#
_cell.length_a   1.000
_cell.length_b   1.000
_cell.length_c   1.000
_cell.angle_alpha   90.00
_cell.angle_beta   90.00
_cell.angle_gamma   90.00
#
_symmetry.space_group_name_H-M   'P 1'
#
loop_
_entity.id
_entity.type
_entity.pdbx_description
1 polymer ?
#
loop_
_entity_poly.entity_id
_entity_poly.type
_entity_poly.pdbx_seq_one_letter_code
_entity_poly.pdbx_strand_id
1 'polypeptide(L)'
;MKVYEGELLEGGVSSADGRWKKYSYLKIGSQQLNNVRIDLKLDRVLHGQIDRGVVKLWVIRWMFCDIIAGITQSDGQTFRQSVGSMSAVMFVAAFIGLCSLLGAIDNSFYLIIFAFSLLVFLIPLSLIRKIKSVNANHAY
;
A
#
# COMPACT_ATOMS: atom_id res chain seq x y z
N MET A 1 -7.85 10.03 -1.03
CA MET A 1 -7.93 8.74 -1.73
C MET A 1 -8.74 8.98 -2.99
N LYS A 2 -8.30 8.47 -4.14
CA LYS A 2 -9.03 8.60 -5.40
C LYS A 2 -9.60 7.24 -5.79
N VAL A 3 -10.76 7.28 -6.43
CA VAL A 3 -11.49 6.08 -6.83
C VAL A 3 -11.66 6.15 -8.33
N TYR A 4 -11.25 5.09 -9.01
CA TYR A 4 -11.33 4.96 -10.46
C TYR A 4 -12.26 3.81 -10.78
N GLU A 5 -13.23 4.03 -11.65
CA GLU A 5 -14.23 3.04 -12.03
C GLU A 5 -14.29 2.96 -13.55
N GLY A 6 -14.24 1.73 -14.08
CA GLY A 6 -14.25 1.50 -15.53
C GLY A 6 -13.75 0.11 -15.88
N GLU A 7 -13.77 -0.20 -17.16
CA GLU A 7 -13.22 -1.45 -17.69
C GLU A 7 -11.70 -1.43 -17.60
N LEU A 8 -11.13 -2.53 -17.09
CA LEU A 8 -9.68 -2.67 -16.98
C LEU A 8 -9.12 -3.12 -18.34
N LEU A 9 -8.56 -2.17 -19.09
CA LEU A 9 -8.20 -2.38 -20.50
C LEU A 9 -6.75 -2.83 -20.69
N GLU A 10 -5.80 -2.33 -19.90
CA GLU A 10 -4.38 -2.70 -20.06
C GLU A 10 -3.47 -2.17 -18.95
N GLY A 11 -2.37 -2.86 -18.68
CA GLY A 11 -1.32 -2.40 -17.79
C GLY A 11 0.07 -2.63 -18.36
N GLY A 12 0.86 -1.57 -18.50
CA GLY A 12 2.28 -1.66 -18.83
C GLY A 12 3.07 -2.15 -17.62
N VAL A 13 3.08 -3.47 -17.42
CA VAL A 13 3.76 -4.14 -16.32
C VAL A 13 5.27 -3.87 -16.42
N SER A 14 5.86 -3.34 -15.35
CA SER A 14 7.31 -3.28 -15.17
C SER A 14 7.76 -4.33 -14.15
N SER A 15 9.07 -4.49 -13.95
CA SER A 15 9.63 -5.49 -13.04
C SER A 15 9.05 -5.39 -11.62
N ALA A 16 8.90 -6.53 -10.96
CA ALA A 16 8.57 -6.56 -9.54
C ALA A 16 9.75 -6.04 -8.71
N ASP A 17 9.46 -5.25 -7.68
CA ASP A 17 10.42 -4.74 -6.70
C ASP A 17 10.02 -5.26 -5.31
N GLY A 18 10.51 -6.45 -4.98
CA GLY A 18 10.20 -7.16 -3.73
C GLY A 18 8.70 -7.36 -3.53
N ARG A 19 8.10 -6.60 -2.61
CA ARG A 19 6.67 -6.68 -2.25
C ARG A 19 5.74 -6.07 -3.30
N TRP A 20 6.23 -5.14 -4.11
CA TRP A 20 5.42 -4.32 -4.98
C TRP A 20 5.67 -4.66 -6.44
N LYS A 21 4.60 -4.82 -7.21
CA LYS A 21 4.70 -4.78 -8.66
C LYS A 21 4.50 -3.34 -9.12
N LYS A 22 5.36 -2.88 -10.02
CA LYS A 22 5.29 -1.53 -10.56
C LYS A 22 4.66 -1.57 -11.96
N TYR A 23 3.71 -0.69 -12.19
CA TYR A 23 3.08 -0.45 -13.47
C TYR A 23 3.53 0.92 -13.99
N SER A 24 4.12 0.94 -15.17
CA SER A 24 4.46 2.18 -15.86
C SER A 24 3.18 2.97 -16.17
N TYR A 25 2.16 2.26 -16.63
CA TYR A 25 0.80 2.77 -16.77
C TYR A 25 -0.25 1.67 -16.50
N LEU A 26 -1.46 2.08 -16.11
CA LEU A 26 -2.64 1.25 -15.96
C LEU A 26 -3.84 2.02 -16.49
N LYS A 27 -4.56 1.46 -17.47
CA LYS A 27 -5.75 2.06 -18.09
C LYS A 27 -7.03 1.46 -17.52
N ILE A 28 -7.93 2.32 -17.08
CA ILE A 28 -9.25 1.98 -16.53
C ILE A 28 -10.28 2.91 -17.17
N GLY A 29 -11.16 2.35 -18.00
CA GLY A 29 -12.09 3.13 -18.82
C GLY A 29 -11.36 4.18 -19.65
N SER A 30 -11.74 5.44 -19.50
CA SER A 30 -11.12 6.59 -20.18
C SER A 30 -9.89 7.17 -19.47
N GLN A 31 -9.50 6.62 -18.31
CA GLN A 31 -8.43 7.18 -17.48
C GLN A 31 -7.17 6.31 -17.49
N GLN A 32 -6.02 6.97 -17.58
CA GLN A 32 -4.71 6.32 -17.48
C GLN A 32 -4.00 6.77 -16.20
N LEU A 33 -3.68 5.80 -15.35
CA LEU A 33 -2.85 5.98 -14.17
C LEU A 33 -1.39 5.68 -14.53
N ASN A 34 -0.46 6.50 -14.09
CA ASN A 34 0.97 6.31 -14.37
C ASN A 34 1.74 6.06 -13.06
N ASN A 35 2.82 5.28 -13.14
CA ASN A 35 3.71 4.97 -12.01
C ASN A 35 2.95 4.42 -10.78
N VAL A 36 2.14 3.38 -11.03
CA VAL A 36 1.29 2.75 -10.03
C VAL A 36 2.01 1.56 -9.41
N ARG A 37 1.86 1.37 -8.10
CA ARG A 37 2.36 0.22 -7.35
C ARG A 37 1.20 -0.57 -6.79
N ILE A 38 1.31 -1.89 -6.86
CA ILE A 38 0.31 -2.82 -6.33
C ILE A 38 1.00 -3.95 -5.59
N ASP A 39 0.39 -4.43 -4.52
CA ASP A 39 0.86 -5.61 -3.80
C ASP A 39 0.74 -6.85 -4.70
N LEU A 40 1.71 -7.75 -4.69
CA LEU A 40 1.71 -8.95 -5.54
C LEU A 40 0.46 -9.82 -5.39
N LYS A 41 -0.19 -9.83 -4.21
CA LYS A 41 -1.43 -10.58 -4.03
C LYS A 41 -2.62 -9.90 -4.72
N LEU A 42 -2.71 -8.58 -4.59
CA LEU A 42 -3.72 -7.78 -5.30
C LEU A 42 -3.47 -7.77 -6.80
N ASP A 43 -2.22 -7.86 -7.23
CA ASP A 43 -1.86 -7.95 -8.65
C ASP A 43 -2.50 -9.16 -9.32
N ARG A 44 -2.54 -10.31 -8.63
CA ARG A 44 -3.22 -11.52 -9.14
C ARG A 44 -4.72 -11.28 -9.31
N VAL A 45 -5.34 -10.56 -8.37
CA VAL A 45 -6.75 -10.17 -8.42
C VAL A 45 -7.00 -9.22 -9.59
N LEU A 46 -6.10 -8.25 -9.82
CA LEU A 46 -6.17 -7.30 -10.91
C LEU A 46 -6.04 -7.99 -12.28
N HIS A 47 -5.02 -8.83 -12.45
CA HIS A 47 -4.82 -9.60 -13.69
C HIS A 47 -5.99 -10.51 -14.02
N GLY A 48 -6.62 -11.12 -13.00
CA GLY A 48 -7.80 -11.95 -13.18
C GLY A 48 -9.06 -11.20 -13.64
N GLN A 49 -9.04 -9.86 -13.66
CA GLN A 49 -10.17 -9.00 -14.01
C GLN A 49 -9.97 -8.21 -15.29
N ILE A 50 -8.81 -8.34 -15.95
CA ILE A 50 -8.58 -7.78 -17.28
C ILE A 50 -9.61 -8.40 -18.23
N ASP A 51 -10.31 -7.56 -19.00
CA ASP A 51 -11.37 -7.93 -19.94
C ASP A 51 -12.61 -8.62 -19.33
N ARG A 52 -12.80 -8.58 -18.01
CA ARG A 52 -13.96 -9.22 -17.32
C ARG A 52 -15.04 -8.24 -16.85
N GLY A 53 -14.95 -6.98 -17.26
CA GLY A 53 -15.97 -5.95 -17.01
C GLY A 53 -15.48 -4.78 -16.18
N VAL A 54 -16.44 -4.05 -15.60
CA VAL A 54 -16.18 -2.82 -14.84
C VAL A 54 -15.63 -3.15 -13.45
N VAL A 55 -14.48 -2.56 -13.13
CA VAL A 55 -13.84 -2.67 -11.81
C VAL A 55 -13.69 -1.30 -11.17
N LYS A 56 -13.59 -1.29 -9.84
CA LYS A 56 -13.33 -0.08 -9.05
C LYS A 56 -12.00 -0.16 -8.35
N LEU A 57 -11.07 0.73 -8.66
CA LEU A 57 -9.76 0.81 -8.03
C LEU A 57 -9.70 1.94 -7.01
N TRP A 58 -9.27 1.60 -5.81
CA TRP A 58 -9.01 2.54 -4.73
C TRP A 58 -7.52 2.88 -4.73
N VAL A 59 -7.18 4.10 -5.11
CA VAL A 59 -5.78 4.52 -5.27
C VAL A 59 -5.42 5.59 -4.26
N ILE A 60 -4.29 5.39 -3.60
CA ILE A 60 -3.71 6.31 -2.62
C ILE A 60 -2.39 6.82 -3.17
N ARG A 61 -2.24 8.14 -3.25
CA ARG A 61 -0.93 8.73 -3.43
C ARG A 61 -0.14 8.64 -2.12
N TRP A 62 1.01 7.98 -2.16
CA TRP A 62 1.95 7.87 -1.05
C TRP A 62 3.34 8.29 -1.51
N MET A 63 3.85 9.36 -0.90
CA MET A 63 5.08 10.04 -1.35
C MET A 63 5.01 10.37 -2.85
N PHE A 64 5.85 9.73 -3.66
CA PHE A 64 6.01 9.99 -5.10
C PHE A 64 5.37 8.92 -6.01
N CYS A 65 4.61 7.98 -5.43
CA CYS A 65 3.96 6.92 -6.18
C CYS A 65 2.48 6.78 -5.83
N ASP A 66 1.71 6.29 -6.79
CA ASP A 66 0.32 5.91 -6.59
C ASP A 66 0.28 4.43 -6.20
N ILE A 67 -0.47 4.12 -5.15
CA ILE A 67 -0.61 2.77 -4.60
C ILE A 67 -2.05 2.32 -4.73
N ILE A 68 -2.27 1.13 -5.30
CA ILE A 68 -3.57 0.49 -5.29
C ILE A 68 -3.81 -0.10 -3.91
N ALA A 69 -4.72 0.54 -3.16
CA ALA A 69 -5.13 0.16 -1.81
C ALA A 69 -6.20 -0.94 -1.80
N GLY A 70 -6.97 -1.04 -2.87
CA GLY A 70 -7.99 -2.06 -3.03
C GLY A 70 -8.61 -2.09 -4.42
N ILE A 71 -9.26 -3.20 -4.73
CA ILE A 71 -9.92 -3.51 -6.00
C ILE A 71 -11.32 -4.04 -5.66
N THR A 72 -12.36 -3.40 -6.17
CA THR A 72 -13.70 -4.01 -6.22
C THR A 72 -13.89 -4.62 -7.60
N GLN A 73 -14.17 -5.92 -7.63
CA GLN A 73 -14.42 -6.69 -8.84
C GLN A 73 -15.85 -6.45 -9.36
N SER A 74 -16.13 -6.91 -10.58
CA SER A 74 -17.45 -6.78 -11.22
C SER A 74 -18.55 -7.57 -10.52
N ASP A 75 -18.19 -8.58 -9.72
CA ASP A 75 -19.10 -9.36 -8.86
C ASP A 75 -19.45 -8.64 -7.54
N GLY A 76 -18.92 -7.44 -7.31
CA GLY A 76 -19.12 -6.64 -6.09
C GLY A 76 -18.16 -7.00 -4.95
N GLN A 77 -17.28 -8.00 -5.10
CA GLN A 77 -16.31 -8.32 -4.07
C GLN A 77 -15.19 -7.29 -4.00
N THR A 78 -14.97 -6.73 -2.80
CA THR A 78 -13.88 -5.77 -2.57
C THR A 78 -12.70 -6.43 -1.86
N PHE A 79 -11.54 -6.33 -2.50
CA PHE A 79 -10.24 -6.83 -2.04
C PHE A 79 -9.38 -5.65 -1.59
N ARG A 80 -8.84 -5.68 -0.38
CA ARG A 80 -7.96 -4.64 0.16
C ARG A 80 -6.55 -5.15 0.38
N GLN A 81 -5.59 -4.26 0.23
CA GLN A 81 -4.20 -4.54 0.53
C GLN A 81 -4.01 -4.86 2.02
N SER A 82 -3.22 -5.88 2.32
CA SER A 82 -2.82 -6.20 3.68
C SER A 82 -1.88 -5.13 4.21
N VAL A 83 -2.22 -4.69 5.41
CA VAL A 83 -1.39 -3.81 6.22
C VAL A 83 -0.52 -4.60 7.20
N GLY A 84 -0.54 -5.95 7.15
CA GLY A 84 0.10 -6.82 8.13
C GLY A 84 1.60 -6.59 8.25
N SER A 85 2.32 -6.65 7.12
CA SER A 85 3.78 -6.40 7.13
C SER A 85 4.15 -4.95 7.42
N MET A 86 3.29 -3.97 7.05
CA MET A 86 3.51 -2.57 7.46
C MET A 86 3.33 -2.41 8.97
N SER A 87 2.32 -3.07 9.54
CA SER A 87 2.06 -3.10 10.98
C SER A 87 3.22 -3.78 11.73
N ALA A 88 3.77 -4.87 11.20
CA ALA A 88 4.91 -5.56 11.79
C ALA A 88 6.15 -4.65 11.89
N VAL A 89 6.47 -3.93 10.80
CA VAL A 89 7.55 -2.92 10.80
C VAL A 89 7.29 -1.84 11.86
N MET A 90 6.04 -1.38 11.99
CA MET A 90 5.68 -0.42 13.03
C MET A 90 5.87 -0.98 14.44
N PHE A 91 5.48 -2.23 14.70
CA PHE A 91 5.68 -2.84 16.02
C PHE A 91 7.16 -2.99 16.36
N VAL A 92 7.98 -3.44 15.41
CA VAL A 92 9.43 -3.56 15.59
C VAL A 92 10.06 -2.19 15.85
N ALA A 93 9.68 -1.16 15.09
CA ALA A 93 10.13 0.21 15.33
C ALA A 93 9.70 0.70 16.73
N ALA A 94 8.43 0.54 17.10
CA ALA A 94 7.94 0.94 18.43
C ALA A 94 8.75 0.25 19.55
N PHE A 95 9.06 -1.04 19.40
CA PHE A 95 9.86 -1.79 20.36
C PHE A 95 11.30 -1.26 20.46
N ILE A 96 11.99 -1.08 19.32
CA ILE A 96 13.35 -0.50 19.29
C ILE A 96 13.37 0.90 19.88
N GLY A 97 12.35 1.71 19.59
CA GLY A 97 12.20 3.06 20.14
C GLY A 97 12.07 3.04 21.66
N LEU A 98 11.25 2.14 22.20
CA LEU A 98 11.08 1.96 23.65
C LEU A 98 12.40 1.55 24.32
N CYS A 99 13.11 0.57 23.77
CA CYS A 99 14.42 0.15 24.30
C CYS A 99 15.45 1.29 24.24
N SER A 100 15.41 2.10 23.18
CA SER A 100 16.32 3.25 23.03
C SER A 100 16.03 4.35 24.06
N LEU A 101 14.77 4.59 24.41
CA LEU A 101 14.43 5.53 25.49
C LEU A 101 15.00 5.09 26.84
N LEU A 102 14.99 3.78 27.13
CA LEU A 102 15.61 3.25 28.36
C LEU A 102 17.13 3.44 28.36
N GLY A 103 17.80 3.21 27.22
CA GLY A 103 19.25 3.42 27.09
C GLY A 103 19.66 4.90 27.07
N ALA A 104 18.75 5.81 26.75
CA ALA A 104 19.02 7.25 26.70
C ALA A 104 19.26 7.88 28.07
N ILE A 105 18.95 7.16 29.16
CA ILE A 105 19.26 7.58 30.54
C ILE A 105 20.77 7.73 30.71
N ASP A 106 21.56 6.82 30.12
CA ASP A 106 23.02 6.77 30.30
C ASP A 106 23.80 7.34 29.09
N ASN A 107 23.20 7.36 27.90
CA ASN A 107 23.88 7.83 26.69
C ASN A 107 22.91 8.52 25.70
N SER A 108 23.18 9.80 25.41
CA SER A 108 22.37 10.61 24.50
C SER A 108 22.34 10.09 23.05
N PHE A 109 23.28 9.24 22.64
CA PHE A 109 23.25 8.55 21.34
C PHE A 109 21.95 7.77 21.12
N TYR A 110 21.37 7.19 22.17
CA TYR A 110 20.12 6.44 22.03
C TYR A 110 18.91 7.34 21.70
N LEU A 111 18.97 8.64 21.95
CA LEU A 111 17.94 9.58 21.49
C LEU A 111 17.90 9.67 19.96
N ILE A 112 19.06 9.52 19.30
CA ILE A 112 19.15 9.49 17.84
C ILE A 112 18.45 8.23 17.31
N ILE A 113 18.71 7.07 17.92
CA ILE A 113 18.05 5.80 17.55
C ILE A 113 16.54 5.89 17.77
N PHE A 114 16.10 6.48 18.88
CA PHE A 114 14.68 6.72 19.13
C PHE A 114 14.04 7.59 18.04
N ALA A 115 14.70 8.70 17.66
CA ALA A 115 14.20 9.59 16.61
C ALA A 115 14.08 8.87 15.26
N PHE A 116 15.08 8.07 14.88
CA PHE A 116 14.99 7.24 13.68
C PHE A 116 13.84 6.23 13.75
N SER A 117 13.67 5.59 14.90
CA SER A 117 12.60 4.62 15.08
C SER A 117 11.21 5.25 14.97
N LEU A 118 11.04 6.46 15.53
CA LEU A 118 9.82 7.25 15.41
C LEU A 118 9.50 7.56 13.94
N LEU A 119 10.50 7.93 13.14
CA LEU A 119 10.32 8.17 11.71
C LEU A 119 9.85 6.90 10.98
N VAL A 120 10.50 5.77 11.25
CA VAL A 120 10.13 4.46 10.66
C VAL A 120 8.72 4.03 11.07
N PHE A 121 8.26 4.39 12.28
CA PHE A 121 6.90 4.14 12.73
C PHE A 121 5.85 5.03 12.03
N LEU A 122 6.13 6.33 11.90
CA LEU A 122 5.17 7.32 11.40
C LEU A 122 4.91 7.22 9.89
N ILE A 123 5.95 6.90 9.11
CA ILE A 123 5.88 6.77 7.65
C ILE A 123 4.74 5.81 7.20
N PRO A 124 4.70 4.54 7.65
CA PRO A 124 3.66 3.59 7.27
C PRO A 124 2.30 3.88 7.95
N LEU A 125 2.25 4.51 9.12
CA LEU A 125 1.00 4.77 9.85
C LEU A 125 -0.03 5.53 8.98
N SER A 126 0.43 6.57 8.28
CA SER A 126 -0.42 7.38 7.40
C SER A 126 -1.00 6.57 6.24
N LEU A 127 -0.22 5.64 5.68
CA LEU A 127 -0.64 4.75 4.61
C LEU A 127 -1.64 3.70 5.12
N ILE A 128 -1.35 3.08 6.27
CA ILE A 128 -2.23 2.06 6.87
C ILE A 128 -3.61 2.63 7.15
N ARG A 129 -3.70 3.84 7.70
CA ARG A 129 -5.01 4.49 7.96
C ARG A 129 -5.83 4.64 6.67
N LYS A 130 -5.18 5.10 5.60
CA LYS A 130 -5.83 5.24 4.28
C LYS A 130 -6.18 3.88 3.67
N ILE A 131 -5.35 2.85 3.80
CA ILE A 131 -5.70 1.51 3.31
C ILE A 131 -6.90 0.97 4.09
N LYS A 132 -6.90 1.06 5.43
CA LYS A 132 -7.99 0.58 6.28
C LYS A 132 -9.33 1.28 6.04
N SER A 133 -9.36 2.49 5.45
CA SER A 133 -10.62 3.15 5.10
C SER A 133 -11.33 2.50 3.90
N VAL A 134 -10.66 1.62 3.13
CA VAL A 134 -11.34 0.77 2.15
C VAL A 134 -12.11 -0.30 2.91
N ASN A 135 -13.45 -0.23 2.82
CA ASN A 135 -14.32 -1.28 3.33
C ASN A 135 -14.25 -2.47 2.37
N ALA A 136 -13.72 -3.60 2.83
CA ALA A 136 -13.36 -4.72 1.97
C ALA A 136 -13.80 -6.04 2.58
N ASN A 137 -14.30 -6.92 1.72
CA ASN A 137 -14.76 -8.26 2.08
C ASN A 137 -13.54 -9.17 2.35
N HIS A 138 -12.44 -8.93 1.65
CA HIS A 138 -11.20 -9.70 1.81
C HIS A 138 -9.97 -8.79 1.95
N ALA A 139 -9.01 -9.19 2.79
CA ALA A 139 -7.75 -8.47 3.02
C ALA A 139 -6.55 -9.38 2.73
N TYR A 140 -5.64 -8.96 1.83
CA TYR A 140 -4.57 -9.80 1.26
C TYR A 140 -3.17 -9.31 1.48
#